data_AF-A0A4R7D3B2-F1
#
_entry.id   AF-A0A4R7D3B2-F1
#
_cell.length_a   1.000
_cell.length_b   1.000
_cell.length_c   1.000
_cell.angle_alpha   90.00
_cell.angle_beta   90.00
_cell.angle_gamma   90.00
#
_symmetry.space_group_name_H-M   'P 1'
#
loop_
_entity.id
_entity.type
_entity.pdbx_description
1 polymer ?
#
loop_
_entity_poly.entity_id
_entity_poly.type
_entity_poly.pdbx_seq_one_letter_code
_entity_poly.pdbx_strand_id
1 'polypeptide(L)' 'MEKKNTLEIIGFTLIIIGALFFISKNYYIIEALSSVYESRDIILPLGLFIWDIGYMKKAKEMKAEF' A
#
# COMPACT_ATOMS: atom_id res chain seq x y z
N MET A 1 13.39 -10.50 17.91
CA MET A 1 13.36 -10.03 16.50
C MET A 1 11.91 -9.73 16.16
N GLU A 2 11.57 -8.49 15.82
CA GLU A 2 10.21 -8.13 15.44
C GLU A 2 9.73 -9.05 14.30
N LYS A 3 8.67 -9.83 14.53
CA LYS A 3 8.02 -10.60 13.46
C LYS A 3 7.54 -9.59 12.43
N LYS A 4 8.22 -9.52 11.29
CA LYS A 4 7.78 -8.72 10.14
C LYS A 4 6.39 -9.21 9.74
N ASN A 5 5.39 -8.35 9.87
CA ASN A 5 4.02 -8.70 9.51
C ASN A 5 3.89 -8.64 7.98
N THR A 6 3.64 -9.79 7.35
CA THR A 6 3.48 -9.91 5.90
C THR A 6 2.40 -8.96 5.36
N LEU A 7 1.35 -8.67 6.13
CA LEU A 7 0.31 -7.70 5.75
C LEU A 7 0.83 -6.27 5.67
N GLU A 8 1.65 -5.85 6.64
CA GLU A 8 2.28 -4.52 6.59
C GLU A 8 3.19 -4.40 5.36
N ILE A 9 3.97 -5.45 5.05
CA ILE A 9 4.85 -5.44 3.88
C ILE A 9 4.02 -5.32 2.60
N ILE A 10 2.98 -6.13 2.44
CA ILE A 10 2.11 -6.10 1.25
C ILE A 10 1.44 -4.73 1.11
N GLY A 11 0.88 -4.19 2.19
CA GLY A 11 0.25 -2.87 2.19
C GLY A 11 1.24 -1.76 1.80
N PHE A 12 2.44 -1.80 2.38
CA PHE A 12 3.49 -0.83 2.06
C PHE A 12 3.97 -0.91 0.61
N THR A 13 4.12 -2.12 0.06
CA THR A 13 4.44 -2.31 -1.36
C THR A 13 3.36 -1.73 -2.28
N LEU A 14 2.08 -1.92 -1.94
CA LEU A 14 0.97 -1.35 -2.70
C LEU A 14 0.95 0.19 -2.64
N ILE A 15 1.30 0.78 -1.48
CA ILE A 15 1.45 2.23 -1.34
C ILE A 15 2.56 2.76 -2.26
N ILE A 16 3.73 2.11 -2.28
CA ILE A 16 4.84 2.51 -3.16
C ILE A 16 4.43 2.46 -4.64
N ILE A 17 3.78 1.35 -5.06
CA ILE A 17 3.31 1.21 -6.43
C ILE A 17 2.27 2.29 -6.73
N GLY A 18 1.29 2.52 -5.86
CA GLY A 18 0.30 3.58 -6.03
C GLY A 18 0.94 4.96 -6.19
N ALA A 19 1.91 5.29 -5.34
CA ALA A 19 2.61 6.57 -5.37
C ALA A 19 3.42 6.76 -6.67
N LEU A 20 4.13 5.73 -7.14
CA LEU A 20 4.85 5.78 -8.42
C LEU A 20 3.91 6.04 -9.59
N PHE A 21 2.73 5.42 -9.58
CA PHE A 21 1.74 5.64 -10.63
C PHE A 21 1.09 7.02 -10.56
N PHE A 22 0.87 7.54 -9.35
CA PHE A 22 0.41 8.92 -9.15
C PHE A 22 1.44 9.93 -9.68
N ILE A 23 2.72 9.75 -9.36
CA ILE A 23 3.80 10.62 -9.85
C ILE A 23 3.91 10.51 -11.37
N SER A 24 3.87 9.29 -11.92
CA SER A 24 3.92 9.06 -13.36
C SER A 24 2.75 9.75 -14.07
N LYS A 25 1.50 9.61 -13.59
CA LYS A 25 0.34 10.31 -14.15
C LYS A 25 0.47 11.83 -14.12
N ASN A 26 1.10 12.41 -13.10
CA ASN A 26 1.16 13.88 -12.96
C ASN A 26 2.35 14.52 -13.67
N TYR A 27 3.49 13.83 -13.78
CA TYR A 27 4.74 14.40 -14.28
C TYR A 27 5.25 13.76 -15.58
N TYR A 28 4.87 12.51 -15.85
CA TYR A 28 5.38 11.71 -16.95
C TYR A 28 4.25 10.87 -17.54
N ILE A 29 3.19 11.52 -18.06
CA ILE A 29 2.03 10.82 -18.61
C ILE A 29 2.53 9.88 -19.72
N ILE A 30 2.46 8.58 -19.47
CA ILE A 30 2.74 7.55 -20.46
C ILE A 30 1.39 7.20 -21.08
N GLU A 31 1.17 7.55 -22.36
CA GLU A 31 -0.10 7.29 -23.06
C GLU A 31 -0.49 5.81 -23.04
N ALA A 32 0.49 4.90 -23.13
CA ALA A 32 0.28 3.45 -23.04
C ALA A 32 -0.30 3.00 -21.67
N LEU A 33 -0.19 3.83 -20.63
CA LEU A 33 -0.71 3.59 -19.30
C LEU A 33 -2.02 4.36 -19.01
N SER A 34 -2.64 5.05 -19.98
CA SER A 34 -3.81 5.90 -19.71
C SER A 34 -4.98 5.14 -19.06
N SER A 35 -5.38 4.01 -19.64
CA SER A 35 -6.42 3.10 -19.09
C SER A 35 -6.02 2.55 -17.71
N VAL A 36 -4.72 2.37 -17.51
CA VAL A 36 -4.13 1.88 -16.28
C VAL A 36 -4.12 2.97 -15.21
N TYR A 37 -4.03 4.26 -15.55
CA TYR A 37 -4.15 5.36 -14.60
C TYR A 37 -5.58 5.58 -14.11
N GLU A 38 -6.61 5.32 -14.92
CA GLU A 38 -8.03 5.41 -14.50
C GLU A 38 -8.40 4.34 -13.47
N SER A 39 -7.86 3.13 -13.62
CA SER A 39 -8.13 1.99 -12.74
C SER A 39 -7.26 1.97 -11.47
N ARG A 40 -6.29 2.89 -11.35
CA ARG A 40 -5.30 2.90 -10.26
C ARG A 40 -5.60 3.80 -9.09
N ASP A 41 -6.62 4.65 -9.20
CA ASP A 41 -7.02 5.54 -8.12
C ASP A 41 -7.43 4.75 -6.85
N ILE A 42 -7.72 3.44 -6.97
CA ILE A 42 -8.01 2.54 -5.85
C ILE A 42 -6.77 1.93 -5.19
N ILE A 43 -5.63 1.82 -5.87
CA ILE A 43 -4.47 1.06 -5.36
C ILE A 43 -3.86 1.73 -4.12
N LEU A 44 -3.77 3.06 -4.13
CA LEU A 44 -3.17 3.83 -3.05
C LEU A 44 -4.02 3.76 -1.76
N PRO A 45 -5.35 4.01 -1.77
CA PRO A 45 -6.19 3.81 -0.60
C PRO A 45 -6.27 2.34 -0.16
N LEU A 46 -6.23 1.38 -1.08
CA LEU A 46 -6.23 -0.04 -0.74
C LEU A 46 -4.92 -0.49 -0.07
N GLY A 47 -3.79 0.04 -0.51
CA GLY A 47 -2.49 -0.18 0.12
C GLY A 47 -2.43 0.38 1.54
N LEU A 48 -2.95 1.59 1.76
CA LEU A 48 -3.09 2.20 3.10
C LEU A 48 -3.96 1.35 4.01
N PHE A 49 -5.12 0.89 3.52
CA PHE A 49 -6.03 0.04 4.29
C PHE A 49 -5.40 -1.29 4.73
N ILE A 50 -4.69 -1.97 3.81
CA ILE A 50 -4.01 -3.24 4.13
C ILE A 50 -2.86 -3.01 5.10
N TRP A 51 -2.12 -1.91 4.94
CA TRP A 51 -1.03 -1.54 5.85
C TRP A 51 -1.55 -1.27 7.27
N ASP A 52 -2.62 -0.48 7.41
CA ASP A 52 -3.27 -0.19 8.70
C ASP A 52 -3.80 -1.46 9.38
N ILE A 53 -4.39 -2.40 8.62
CA ILE A 53 -4.79 -3.70 9.16
C ILE A 53 -3.59 -4.49 9.69
N GLY A 54 -2.49 -4.51 8.93
CA GLY A 54 -1.25 -5.12 9.36
C GLY A 54 -0.74 -4.52 10.68
N TYR A 55 -0.77 -3.19 10.76
CA TYR A 55 -0.34 -2.45 11.95
C TYR A 55 -1.21 -2.75 13.18
N MET A 56 -2.53 -2.70 13.01
CA MET A 56 -3.48 -3.03 14.08
C MET A 56 -3.33 -4.47 14.57
N LYS A 57 -3.09 -5.42 13.66
CA LYS A 57 -2.86 -6.83 14.00
C LYS A 57 -1.59 -6.99 14.84
N LYS A 58 -0.48 -6.34 14.45
CA LYS A 58 0.79 -6.35 15.21
C LYS A 58 0.60 -5.76 16.61
N ALA A 59 -0.15 -4.66 16.72
CA ALA A 59 -0.45 -4.02 18.00
C ALA A 59 -1.31 -4.91 18.93
N LYS A 60 -2.26 -5.67 18.37
CA LYS A 60 -3.10 -6.61 19.12
C LYS A 60 -2.31 -7.83 19.60
N GLU A 61 -1.42 -8.37 18.77
CA GLU A 61 -0.52 -9.48 19.15
C GLU A 61 0.43 -9.06 20.29
N MET A 62 1.02 -7.87 20.22
CA MET A 62 1.84 -7.34 21.33
C MET A 62 1.05 -7.20 22.63
N LYS A 63 -0.20 -6.73 22.59
CA LYS A 63 -1.04 -6.62 23.80
C LYS A 63 -1.49 -7.96 24.39
N ALA A 64 -1.46 -9.04 23.62
CA ALA A 64 -1.84 -10.37 24.07
C ALA A 64 -0.66 -11.15 24.71
N GLU A 65 0.58 -10.68 24.52
CA GLU A 65 1.80 -11.26 25.11
C GLU A 65 2.18 -10.66 26.48
N PHE A 66 1.41 -9.68 26.99
CA PHE A 66 1.54 -9.06 28.31
C PHE A 66 0.33 -9.38 29.20
#